data_AF-A0A7W3LUS5-F1
#
_entry.id   AF-A0A7W3LUS5-F1
#
_cell.length_a   1.000
_cell.length_b   1.000
_cell.length_c   1.000
_cell.angle_alpha   90.00
_cell.angle_beta   90.00
_cell.angle_gamma   90.00
#
_symmetry.space_group_name_H-M   'P 1'
#
loop_
_entity.id
_entity.type
_entity.pdbx_description
1 polymer ?
#
loop_
_entity_poly.entity_id
_entity_poly.type
_entity_poly.pdbx_seq_one_letter_code
_entity_poly.pdbx_strand_id
1 'polypeptide(L)'
;MGQQGDRIFAAIERRGYPDPWSTFGEQLSWESAYAVQLKTAIDIARKGTDPQAAEHIGGLFAAKARNLAAARKLVDQALTEYDRTGMWEVLDDRAAQLDIEDVSERWAAGLVHHPFPIALWSLQFNWRYMKDHGVRAFYEMTTGYIEALISSHDRWAAAWEAEAATGAVDRVTTVECDLVSEEAPMHCDICQKTITALLYLDDAPAA
;
A
#
# COMPACT_ATOMS: atom_id res chain seq x y z
N MET A 1 0.36 0.73 -30.02
CA MET A 1 0.90 0.41 -28.68
C MET A 1 1.34 1.72 -28.04
N GLY A 2 1.13 1.84 -26.73
CA GLY A 2 1.28 3.03 -25.89
C GLY A 2 0.03 3.93 -25.71
N GLN A 3 -1.11 3.68 -26.37
CA GLN A 3 -2.17 4.71 -26.44
C GLN A 3 -3.03 4.86 -25.18
N GLN A 4 -3.35 3.78 -24.48
CA GLN A 4 -4.01 3.87 -23.17
C GLN A 4 -3.02 4.35 -22.12
N GLY A 5 -1.81 3.79 -22.13
CA GLY A 5 -0.75 4.16 -21.19
C GLY A 5 -0.44 5.67 -21.21
N ASP A 6 -0.21 6.24 -22.40
CA ASP A 6 0.09 7.67 -22.54
C ASP A 6 -1.07 8.56 -22.13
N ARG A 7 -2.31 8.18 -22.43
CA ARG A 7 -3.50 8.95 -22.01
C ARG A 7 -3.63 8.99 -20.49
N ILE A 8 -3.42 7.87 -19.80
CA ILE A 8 -3.46 7.84 -18.34
C ILE A 8 -2.33 8.71 -17.77
N PHE A 9 -1.11 8.62 -18.30
CA PHE A 9 -0.01 9.48 -17.85
C PHE A 9 -0.28 10.97 -18.09
N ALA A 10 -0.87 11.35 -19.22
CA ALA A 10 -1.28 12.72 -19.49
C ALA A 10 -2.41 13.19 -18.53
N ALA A 11 -3.28 12.28 -18.10
CA ALA A 11 -4.26 12.55 -17.07
C ALA A 11 -3.61 12.75 -15.68
N ILE A 12 -2.61 11.94 -15.32
CA ILE A 12 -1.81 12.10 -14.09
C ILE A 12 -1.05 13.42 -14.12
N GLU A 13 -0.41 13.78 -15.23
CA GLU A 13 0.33 15.05 -15.36
C GLU A 13 -0.58 16.26 -15.13
N ARG A 14 -1.82 16.21 -15.64
CA ARG A 14 -2.78 17.32 -15.52
C ARG A 14 -3.44 17.43 -14.15
N ARG A 15 -3.72 16.30 -13.49
CA ARG A 15 -4.60 16.26 -12.31
C ARG A 15 -3.95 15.69 -11.05
N GLY A 16 -2.77 15.10 -11.18
CA GLY A 16 -2.17 14.28 -10.13
C GLY A 16 -2.84 12.91 -10.00
N TYR A 17 -2.42 12.18 -8.98
CA TYR A 17 -3.07 10.93 -8.60
C TYR A 17 -4.42 11.20 -7.91
N PRO A 18 -5.44 10.37 -8.17
CA PRO A 18 -6.76 10.57 -7.58
C PRO A 18 -6.75 10.26 -6.07
N ASP A 19 -7.44 11.10 -5.30
CA ASP A 19 -7.84 10.76 -3.93
C ASP A 19 -9.02 9.77 -3.93
N PRO A 20 -9.16 8.93 -2.90
CA PRO A 20 -8.31 8.83 -1.70
C PRO A 20 -7.01 8.03 -1.92
N TRP A 21 -6.79 7.52 -3.13
CA TRP A 21 -5.71 6.57 -3.42
C TRP A 21 -4.31 7.16 -3.36
N SER A 22 -4.15 8.44 -3.65
CA SER A 22 -2.89 9.15 -3.40
C SER A 22 -2.52 9.12 -1.93
N THR A 23 -3.45 9.59 -1.09
CA THR A 23 -3.26 9.57 0.36
C THR A 23 -3.03 8.15 0.88
N PHE A 24 -3.77 7.16 0.37
CA PHE A 24 -3.59 5.75 0.76
C PHE A 24 -2.19 5.21 0.43
N GLY A 25 -1.69 5.45 -0.79
CA GLY A 25 -0.34 5.05 -1.19
C GLY A 25 0.76 5.68 -0.31
N GLU A 26 0.55 6.92 0.13
CA GLU A 26 1.44 7.59 1.08
C GLU A 26 1.39 6.95 2.47
N GLN A 27 0.21 6.62 3.00
CA GLN A 27 0.10 5.93 4.30
C GLN A 27 0.86 4.60 4.28
N LEU A 28 0.78 3.85 3.18
CA LEU A 28 1.50 2.59 3.09
C LEU A 28 3.01 2.78 2.88
N SER A 29 3.46 3.83 2.20
CA SER A 29 4.89 4.20 2.20
C SER A 29 5.40 4.49 3.63
N TRP A 30 4.60 5.23 4.41
CA TRP A 30 4.92 5.51 5.82
C TRP A 30 4.89 4.26 6.70
N GLU A 31 4.05 3.28 6.38
CA GLU A 31 3.99 2.02 7.10
C GLU A 31 5.33 1.27 7.10
N SER A 32 6.00 1.17 5.94
CA SER A 32 7.38 0.65 5.87
C SER A 32 8.38 1.54 6.59
N ALA A 33 8.27 2.86 6.43
CA ALA A 33 9.19 3.79 7.10
C ALA A 33 9.12 3.66 8.63
N TYR A 34 7.93 3.48 9.21
CA TYR A 34 7.76 3.24 10.64
C TYR A 34 8.37 1.91 11.09
N ALA A 35 8.29 0.85 10.28
CA ALA A 35 8.91 -0.43 10.62
C ALA A 35 10.44 -0.32 10.68
N VAL A 36 11.06 0.34 9.71
CA VAL A 36 12.50 0.60 9.71
C VAL A 36 12.92 1.43 10.94
N GLN A 37 12.13 2.46 11.26
CA GLN A 37 12.39 3.30 12.44
C GLN A 37 12.24 2.52 13.75
N LEU A 38 11.20 1.69 13.88
CA LEU A 38 10.98 0.83 15.05
C LEU A 38 12.13 -0.15 15.25
N LYS A 39 12.52 -0.87 14.20
CA LYS A 39 13.66 -1.80 14.22
C LYS A 39 14.94 -1.09 14.65
N THR A 40 15.21 0.08 14.08
CA THR A 40 16.39 0.89 14.43
C THR A 40 16.35 1.32 15.90
N ALA A 41 15.23 1.85 16.37
CA ALA A 41 15.07 2.32 17.74
C ALA A 41 15.18 1.18 18.76
N ILE A 42 14.55 0.03 18.49
CA ILE A 42 14.64 -1.19 19.32
C ILE A 42 16.08 -1.70 19.37
N ASP A 43 16.79 -1.75 18.24
CA ASP A 43 18.18 -2.20 18.22
C ASP A 43 19.14 -1.26 18.95
N ILE A 44 18.86 0.05 18.95
CA ILE A 44 19.59 1.03 19.76
C ILE A 44 19.29 0.78 21.24
N ALA A 45 18.01 0.61 21.61
CA ALA A 45 17.59 0.34 22.99
C ALA A 45 18.24 -0.93 23.56
N ARG A 46 18.36 -1.99 22.75
CA ARG A 46 19.02 -3.25 23.13
C ARG A 46 20.53 -3.10 23.39
N LYS A 47 21.19 -2.12 22.77
CA LYS A 47 22.65 -1.91 22.86
C LYS A 47 23.06 -0.89 23.92
N GLY A 48 22.14 -0.05 24.36
CA GLY A 48 22.40 1.07 25.25
C GLY A 48 21.50 1.09 26.48
N THR A 49 21.73 2.06 27.35
CA THR A 49 20.90 2.33 28.53
C THR A 49 20.15 3.66 28.38
N ASP A 50 19.79 4.03 27.15
CA ASP A 50 19.09 5.28 26.88
C ASP A 50 17.73 5.30 27.61
N PRO A 51 17.56 6.16 28.63
CA PRO A 51 16.33 6.22 29.41
C PRO A 51 15.13 6.72 28.60
N GLN A 52 15.33 7.33 27.43
CA GLN A 52 14.26 7.81 26.55
C GLN A 52 13.83 6.77 25.50
N ALA A 53 14.53 5.65 25.37
CA ALA A 53 14.27 4.66 24.34
C ALA A 53 12.84 4.10 24.38
N ALA A 54 12.34 3.78 25.59
CA ALA A 54 10.99 3.23 25.75
C ALA A 54 9.90 4.21 25.31
N GLU A 55 10.03 5.49 25.66
CA GLU A 55 9.10 6.55 25.25
C GLU A 55 9.13 6.76 23.73
N HIS A 56 10.32 6.82 23.15
CA HIS A 56 10.49 6.98 21.70
C HIS A 56 9.88 5.82 20.92
N ILE A 57 10.17 4.57 21.31
CA ILE A 57 9.62 3.36 20.66
C ILE A 57 8.10 3.30 20.82
N GLY A 58 7.57 3.60 22.01
CA GLY A 58 6.12 3.70 22.23
C GLY A 58 5.46 4.75 21.32
N GLY A 59 6.11 5.90 21.14
CA GLY A 59 5.67 6.94 20.21
C GLY A 59 5.63 6.48 18.75
N LEU A 60 6.61 5.69 18.32
CA LEU A 60 6.66 5.10 16.98
C LEU A 60 5.54 4.07 16.76
N PHE A 61 5.30 3.16 17.71
CA PHE A 61 4.18 2.23 17.63
C PHE A 61 2.85 2.99 17.55
N ALA A 62 2.64 4.00 18.40
CA ALA A 62 1.42 4.81 18.36
C ALA A 62 1.24 5.56 17.03
N ALA A 63 2.32 6.07 16.43
CA ALA A 63 2.27 6.73 15.12
C ALA A 63 1.91 5.74 14.00
N LYS A 64 2.54 4.56 14.00
CA LYS A 64 2.26 3.47 13.06
C LYS A 64 0.81 3.01 13.14
N ALA A 65 0.26 2.81 14.35
CA ALA A 65 -1.14 2.45 14.58
C ALA A 65 -2.11 3.49 13.97
N ARG A 66 -1.85 4.78 14.20
CA ARG A 66 -2.68 5.87 13.63
C ARG A 66 -2.64 5.89 12.11
N ASN A 67 -1.46 5.65 11.52
CA ASN A 67 -1.27 5.57 10.08
C ASN A 67 -2.07 4.41 9.47
N LEU A 68 -2.00 3.21 10.05
CA LEU A 68 -2.79 2.05 9.62
C LEU A 68 -4.30 2.28 9.75
N ALA A 69 -4.75 2.89 10.85
CA ALA A 69 -6.15 3.25 11.04
C ALA A 69 -6.62 4.29 9.99
N ALA A 70 -5.78 5.26 9.63
CA ALA A 70 -6.07 6.22 8.58
C ALA A 70 -6.16 5.53 7.21
N ALA A 71 -5.23 4.63 6.87
CA ALA A 71 -5.26 3.84 5.65
C ALA A 71 -6.55 3.00 5.54
N ARG A 72 -6.93 2.29 6.62
CA ARG A 72 -8.17 1.51 6.68
C ARG A 72 -9.39 2.38 6.42
N LYS A 73 -9.46 3.54 7.07
CA LYS A 73 -10.58 4.47 6.92
C LYS A 73 -10.76 4.94 5.48
N LEU A 74 -9.67 5.18 4.74
CA LEU A 74 -9.75 5.60 3.33
C LEU A 74 -10.40 4.52 2.45
N VAL A 75 -10.04 3.25 2.65
CA VAL A 75 -10.63 2.13 1.90
C VAL A 75 -12.10 1.92 2.27
N ASP A 76 -12.44 1.96 3.56
CA ASP A 76 -13.83 1.83 4.02
C ASP A 76 -14.72 2.95 3.47
N GLN A 77 -14.20 4.18 3.41
CA GLN A 77 -14.90 5.33 2.83
C GLN A 77 -15.14 5.13 1.33
N ALA A 78 -14.12 4.70 0.58
CA ALA A 78 -14.26 4.45 -0.85
C ALA A 78 -15.24 3.30 -1.12
N LEU A 79 -15.18 2.21 -0.35
CA LEU A 79 -16.14 1.10 -0.43
C LEU A 79 -17.58 1.59 -0.26
N THR A 80 -17.83 2.35 0.82
CA THR A 80 -19.15 2.90 1.14
C THR A 80 -19.64 3.87 0.07
N GLU A 81 -18.75 4.73 -0.44
CA GLU A 81 -19.09 5.69 -1.48
C GLU A 81 -19.48 4.98 -2.78
N TYR A 82 -18.71 3.98 -3.19
CA TYR A 82 -18.92 3.29 -4.45
C TYR A 82 -20.16 2.39 -4.43
N ASP A 83 -20.47 1.80 -3.28
CA ASP A 83 -21.76 1.13 -3.04
C ASP A 83 -22.95 2.08 -3.24
N ARG A 84 -22.82 3.32 -2.77
CA ARG A 84 -23.88 4.33 -2.89
C ARG A 84 -24.01 4.89 -4.31
N THR A 85 -22.91 5.04 -5.04
CA THR A 85 -22.88 5.71 -6.35
C THR A 85 -23.02 4.76 -7.54
N GLY A 86 -22.93 3.44 -7.32
CA GLY A 86 -22.91 2.46 -8.40
C GLY A 86 -21.59 2.45 -9.18
N MET A 87 -20.51 2.97 -8.59
CA MET A 87 -19.21 3.11 -9.25
C MET A 87 -18.57 1.75 -9.61
N TRP A 88 -18.98 0.66 -8.95
CA TRP A 88 -18.45 -0.67 -9.22
C TRP A 88 -18.66 -1.13 -10.67
N GLU A 89 -19.87 -0.95 -11.22
CA GLU A 89 -20.16 -1.33 -12.62
C GLU A 89 -19.28 -0.54 -13.60
N VAL A 90 -19.11 0.77 -13.37
CA VAL A 90 -18.27 1.64 -14.18
C VAL A 90 -16.80 1.18 -14.13
N LEU A 91 -16.31 0.84 -12.94
CA LEU A 91 -14.94 0.39 -12.76
C LEU A 91 -14.70 -1.01 -13.33
N ASP A 92 -15.69 -1.90 -13.25
CA ASP A 92 -15.63 -3.24 -13.84
C ASP A 92 -15.60 -3.17 -15.38
N ASP A 93 -16.42 -2.30 -15.98
CA ASP A 93 -16.39 -2.04 -17.42
C ASP A 93 -15.03 -1.51 -17.87
N ARG A 94 -14.45 -0.58 -17.10
CA ARG A 94 -13.10 -0.06 -17.34
C ARG A 94 -12.04 -1.13 -17.15
N ALA A 95 -12.16 -1.95 -16.12
CA ALA A 95 -11.24 -3.05 -15.88
C ALA A 95 -11.23 -3.99 -17.08
N ALA A 96 -12.41 -4.36 -17.62
CA ALA A 96 -12.52 -5.20 -18.81
C ALA A 96 -11.84 -4.59 -20.05
N GLN A 97 -11.98 -3.28 -20.25
CA GLN A 97 -11.40 -2.53 -21.38
C GLN A 97 -9.91 -2.22 -21.27
N LEU A 98 -9.32 -2.32 -20.07
CA LEU A 98 -7.92 -2.03 -19.84
C LEU A 98 -7.02 -2.97 -20.65
N ASP A 99 -6.21 -2.42 -21.54
CA ASP A 99 -5.15 -3.13 -22.24
C ASP A 99 -3.92 -3.22 -21.33
N ILE A 100 -3.79 -4.35 -20.65
CA ILE A 100 -2.73 -4.58 -19.67
C ILE A 100 -1.35 -4.52 -20.31
N GLU A 101 -1.19 -4.96 -21.56
CA GLU A 101 0.12 -4.94 -22.23
C GLU A 101 0.52 -3.50 -22.57
N ASP A 102 -0.40 -2.74 -23.15
CA ASP A 102 -0.21 -1.33 -23.51
C ASP A 102 0.11 -0.45 -22.29
N VAL A 103 -0.67 -0.60 -21.22
CA VAL A 103 -0.46 0.13 -19.97
C VAL A 103 0.84 -0.34 -19.30
N SER A 104 1.15 -1.64 -19.30
CA SER A 104 2.41 -2.14 -18.74
C SER A 104 3.65 -1.56 -19.41
N GLU A 105 3.65 -1.44 -20.75
CA GLU A 105 4.77 -0.87 -21.50
C GLU A 105 5.11 0.54 -21.03
N ARG A 106 4.08 1.37 -20.83
CA ARG A 106 4.29 2.76 -20.40
C ARG A 106 4.81 2.87 -18.97
N TRP A 107 4.30 2.04 -18.05
CA TRP A 107 4.77 2.02 -16.66
C TRP A 107 6.19 1.46 -16.54
N ALA A 108 6.54 0.47 -17.36
CA ALA A 108 7.87 -0.14 -17.37
C ALA A 108 8.98 0.89 -17.70
N ALA A 109 8.69 1.89 -18.53
CA ALA A 109 9.65 2.95 -18.89
C ALA A 109 10.12 3.80 -17.70
N GLY A 110 9.34 3.86 -16.62
CA GLY A 110 9.68 4.60 -15.40
C GLY A 110 10.40 3.78 -14.33
N LEU A 111 10.56 2.47 -14.54
CA LEU A 111 11.18 1.59 -13.54
C LEU A 111 12.71 1.61 -13.67
N VAL A 112 13.38 1.70 -12.53
CA VAL A 112 14.83 1.43 -12.45
C VAL A 112 15.09 -0.02 -12.86
N HIS A 113 16.27 -0.29 -13.42
CA HIS A 113 16.72 -1.64 -13.77
C HIS A 113 16.95 -2.51 -12.52
N HIS A 114 15.86 -2.92 -11.86
CA HIS A 114 15.88 -3.98 -10.88
C HIS A 114 15.78 -5.33 -11.62
N PRO A 115 16.65 -6.32 -11.34
CA PRO A 115 16.67 -7.59 -12.06
C PRO A 115 15.38 -8.40 -11.90
N PHE A 116 14.59 -8.09 -10.86
CA PHE A 116 13.28 -8.66 -10.60
C PHE A 116 12.23 -7.54 -10.63
N PRO A 117 11.48 -7.32 -11.74
CA PRO A 117 10.60 -6.17 -11.92
C PRO A 117 9.26 -6.33 -11.19
N ILE A 118 9.33 -6.62 -9.88
CA ILE A 118 8.19 -6.98 -9.04
C ILE A 118 7.09 -5.93 -9.01
N ALA A 119 7.42 -4.64 -9.11
CA ALA A 119 6.44 -3.56 -9.22
C ALA A 119 5.56 -3.70 -10.47
N LEU A 120 6.18 -4.01 -11.63
CA LEU A 120 5.44 -4.22 -12.88
C LEU A 120 4.59 -5.48 -12.81
N TRP A 121 5.14 -6.57 -12.28
CA TRP A 121 4.41 -7.82 -12.12
C TRP A 121 3.22 -7.69 -11.17
N SER A 122 3.37 -6.90 -10.10
CA SER A 122 2.29 -6.61 -9.16
C SER A 122 1.18 -5.79 -9.81
N LEU A 123 1.50 -4.78 -10.64
CA LEU A 123 0.50 -4.05 -11.43
C LEU A 123 -0.28 -4.99 -12.36
N GLN A 124 0.44 -5.80 -13.12
CA GLN A 124 -0.14 -6.78 -14.04
C GLN A 124 -1.02 -7.81 -13.33
N PHE A 125 -0.56 -8.30 -12.18
CA PHE A 125 -1.34 -9.21 -11.35
C PHE A 125 -2.65 -8.56 -10.92
N ASN A 126 -2.60 -7.35 -10.34
CA ASN A 126 -3.80 -6.67 -9.83
C ASN A 126 -4.78 -6.31 -10.94
N TRP A 127 -4.30 -5.87 -12.11
CA TRP A 127 -5.18 -5.60 -13.25
C TRP A 127 -5.87 -6.87 -13.77
N ARG A 128 -5.15 -8.00 -13.86
CA ARG A 128 -5.76 -9.29 -14.21
C ARG A 128 -6.76 -9.74 -13.15
N TYR A 129 -6.39 -9.62 -11.88
CA TYR A 129 -7.26 -9.96 -10.75
C TYR A 129 -8.59 -9.18 -10.82
N MET A 130 -8.54 -7.87 -11.08
CA MET A 130 -9.76 -7.07 -11.24
C MET A 130 -10.60 -7.47 -12.46
N LYS A 131 -9.97 -7.87 -13.57
CA LYS A 131 -10.69 -8.40 -14.74
C LYS A 131 -11.42 -9.71 -14.42
N ASP A 132 -10.77 -10.58 -13.64
CA ASP A 132 -11.27 -11.94 -13.36
C ASP A 132 -12.28 -11.97 -12.20
N HIS A 133 -12.17 -11.04 -11.25
CA HIS A 133 -12.92 -11.05 -10.00
C HIS A 133 -13.75 -9.79 -9.72
N GLY A 134 -13.61 -8.76 -10.56
CA GLY A 134 -14.21 -7.45 -10.35
C GLY A 134 -13.34 -6.53 -9.49
N VAL A 135 -13.53 -5.22 -9.65
CA VAL A 135 -12.77 -4.18 -8.95
C VAL A 135 -13.11 -4.15 -7.47
N ARG A 136 -14.36 -4.48 -7.09
CA ARG A 136 -14.74 -4.61 -5.68
C ARG A 136 -13.87 -5.65 -4.95
N ALA A 137 -13.63 -6.81 -5.56
CA ALA A 137 -12.81 -7.86 -4.97
C ALA A 137 -11.39 -7.37 -4.67
N PHE A 138 -10.83 -6.49 -5.51
CA PHE A 138 -9.53 -5.87 -5.26
C PHE A 138 -9.55 -4.94 -4.02
N TYR A 139 -10.62 -4.17 -3.80
CA TYR A 139 -10.77 -3.38 -2.58
C TYR A 139 -10.91 -4.27 -1.34
N GLU A 140 -11.66 -5.36 -1.43
CA GLU A 140 -11.83 -6.32 -0.32
C GLU A 140 -10.50 -7.04 0.01
N MET A 141 -9.72 -7.40 -1.02
CA MET A 141 -8.35 -7.90 -0.85
C MET A 141 -7.45 -6.86 -0.18
N THR A 142 -7.56 -5.59 -0.57
CA THR A 142 -6.80 -4.48 0.03
C THR A 142 -7.19 -4.29 1.52
N THR A 143 -8.46 -4.47 1.86
CA THR A 143 -8.92 -4.48 3.26
C THR A 143 -8.28 -5.59 4.07
N GLY A 144 -8.30 -6.84 3.57
CA GLY A 144 -7.67 -7.97 4.25
C GLY A 144 -6.16 -7.80 4.44
N TYR A 145 -5.51 -7.17 3.46
CA TYR A 145 -4.10 -6.79 3.55
C TYR A 145 -3.82 -5.79 4.70
N ILE A 146 -4.65 -4.74 4.85
CA ILE A 146 -4.50 -3.78 5.95
C ILE A 146 -4.75 -4.46 7.30
N GLU A 147 -5.71 -5.38 7.39
CA GLU A 147 -5.97 -6.15 8.61
C GLU A 147 -4.76 -7.02 8.99
N ALA A 148 -4.07 -7.61 8.03
CA ALA A 148 -2.84 -8.35 8.26
C ALA A 148 -1.72 -7.43 8.79
N LEU A 149 -1.58 -6.21 8.25
CA LEU A 149 -0.63 -5.21 8.75
C LEU A 149 -0.94 -4.80 10.20
N ILE A 150 -2.22 -4.53 10.52
CA ILE A 150 -2.66 -4.18 11.87
C ILE A 150 -2.36 -5.33 12.84
N SER A 151 -2.73 -6.55 12.49
CA SER A 151 -2.45 -7.74 13.31
C SER A 151 -0.94 -7.94 13.53
N SER A 152 -0.13 -7.72 12.50
CA SER A 152 1.33 -7.77 12.60
C SER A 152 1.88 -6.69 13.53
N HIS A 153 1.37 -5.45 13.40
CA HIS A 153 1.71 -4.34 14.27
C HIS A 153 1.42 -4.65 15.75
N ASP A 154 0.22 -5.14 16.05
CA ASP A 154 -0.19 -5.47 17.42
C ASP A 154 0.68 -6.57 18.03
N ARG A 155 1.03 -7.60 17.24
CA ARG A 155 1.96 -8.66 17.67
C ARG A 155 3.35 -8.09 17.99
N TRP A 156 3.86 -7.17 17.16
CA TRP A 156 5.16 -6.57 17.40
C TRP A 156 5.16 -5.68 18.64
N ALA A 157 4.12 -4.87 18.83
CA ALA A 157 3.97 -4.04 20.02
C ALA A 157 3.96 -4.90 21.30
N ALA A 158 3.16 -5.97 21.31
CA ALA A 158 3.09 -6.90 22.43
C ALA A 158 4.44 -7.60 22.71
N ALA A 159 5.16 -8.01 21.66
CA ALA A 159 6.48 -8.61 21.81
C ALA A 159 7.50 -7.62 22.39
N TRP A 160 7.46 -6.35 21.96
CA TRP A 160 8.30 -5.30 22.53
C TRP A 160 7.97 -5.02 24.00
N GLU A 161 6.69 -4.94 24.36
CA GLU A 161 6.28 -4.75 25.76
C GLU A 161 6.76 -5.89 26.66
N ALA A 162 6.64 -7.14 26.17
CA ALA A 162 7.15 -8.31 26.87
C ALA A 162 8.68 -8.28 27.02
N GLU A 163 9.40 -7.89 25.96
CA GLU A 163 10.85 -7.71 26.01
C GLU A 163 11.25 -6.63 27.02
N ALA A 164 10.57 -5.48 27.02
CA ALA A 164 10.84 -4.38 27.95
C ALA A 164 10.57 -4.77 29.41
N ALA A 165 9.55 -5.59 29.66
CA ALA A 165 9.19 -6.04 31.00
C ALA A 165 10.11 -7.13 31.55
N THR A 166 10.61 -8.01 30.68
CA THR A 166 11.29 -9.25 31.09
C THR A 166 12.78 -9.31 30.73
N GLY A 167 13.23 -8.47 29.80
CA GLY A 167 14.54 -8.54 29.16
C GLY A 167 14.69 -9.70 28.16
N ALA A 168 13.65 -10.51 27.94
CA ALA A 168 13.70 -11.63 27.00
C ALA A 168 13.42 -11.14 25.57
N VAL A 169 14.43 -11.25 24.70
CA VAL A 169 14.36 -10.74 23.32
C VAL A 169 13.64 -11.72 22.40
N ASP A 170 12.54 -11.28 21.79
CA ASP A 170 11.85 -12.02 20.71
C ASP A 170 12.32 -11.56 19.33
N ARG A 171 13.33 -12.26 18.80
CA ARG A 171 13.88 -11.99 17.47
C ARG A 171 12.99 -12.51 16.35
N VAL A 172 12.18 -13.54 16.60
CA VAL A 172 11.34 -14.16 15.56
C VAL A 172 10.21 -13.21 15.22
N THR A 173 9.48 -12.73 16.23
CA THR A 173 8.39 -11.75 15.99
C THR A 173 8.92 -10.48 15.33
N THR A 174 10.11 -10.02 15.72
CA THR A 174 10.75 -8.86 15.06
C THR A 174 10.94 -9.13 13.56
N VAL A 175 11.51 -10.28 13.16
CA VAL A 175 11.74 -10.63 11.75
C VAL A 175 10.43 -10.80 10.99
N GLU A 176 9.44 -11.48 11.56
CA GLU A 176 8.14 -11.69 10.92
C GLU A 176 7.42 -10.36 10.67
N CYS A 177 7.42 -9.47 11.65
CA CYS A 177 6.71 -8.20 11.56
C CYS A 177 7.45 -7.21 10.64
N ASP A 178 8.78 -7.28 10.60
CA ASP A 178 9.63 -6.58 9.65
C ASP A 178 9.35 -7.05 8.22
N LEU A 179 9.34 -8.37 7.96
CA LEU A 179 9.01 -8.92 6.64
C LEU A 179 7.61 -8.48 6.18
N VAL A 180 6.61 -8.55 7.04
CA VAL A 180 5.25 -8.09 6.72
C VAL A 180 5.20 -6.57 6.50
N SER A 181 6.06 -5.77 7.14
CA SER A 181 6.09 -4.32 6.95
C SER A 181 7.06 -3.84 5.87
N GLU A 182 7.92 -4.71 5.35
CA GLU A 182 8.84 -4.45 4.24
C GLU A 182 8.24 -4.96 2.92
N GLU A 183 7.88 -6.25 2.84
CA GLU A 183 7.38 -6.89 1.62
C GLU A 183 6.10 -6.25 1.12
N ALA A 184 5.22 -5.99 2.07
CA ALA A 184 3.89 -5.51 1.81
C ALA A 184 3.94 -4.04 1.31
N PRO A 185 4.63 -3.09 1.99
CA PRO A 185 4.61 -1.67 1.63
C PRO A 185 5.73 -1.15 0.74
N MET A 186 6.80 -1.91 0.48
CA MET A 186 7.78 -1.58 -0.56
C MET A 186 7.19 -1.56 -1.98
N HIS A 187 5.97 -2.06 -2.15
CA HIS A 187 5.21 -2.01 -3.40
C HIS A 187 3.84 -1.35 -3.24
N CYS A 188 3.58 -0.59 -2.18
CA CYS A 188 2.21 -0.16 -1.90
C CYS A 188 1.69 1.05 -2.68
N ASP A 189 2.57 1.77 -3.36
CA ASP A 189 2.14 2.70 -4.39
C ASP A 189 1.56 1.96 -5.63
N ILE A 190 1.67 0.62 -5.68
CA ILE A 190 1.03 -0.21 -6.71
C ILE A 190 -0.48 -0.14 -6.59
N CYS A 191 -1.09 -0.12 -5.39
CA CYS A 191 -2.55 -0.01 -5.28
C CYS A 191 -3.05 1.31 -5.88
N GLN A 192 -2.36 2.42 -5.55
CA GLN A 192 -2.61 3.75 -6.13
C GLN A 192 -2.46 3.74 -7.66
N LYS A 193 -1.36 3.20 -8.19
CA LYS A 193 -1.14 3.14 -9.65
C LYS A 193 -2.17 2.25 -10.35
N THR A 194 -2.49 1.12 -9.74
CA THR A 194 -3.43 0.11 -10.25
C THR A 194 -4.80 0.73 -10.52
N ILE A 195 -5.37 1.39 -9.51
CA ILE A 195 -6.70 1.99 -9.61
C ILE A 195 -6.70 3.30 -10.40
N THR A 196 -5.60 4.07 -10.38
CA THR A 196 -5.45 5.27 -11.21
C THR A 196 -5.58 4.94 -12.68
N ALA A 197 -5.03 3.80 -13.12
CA ALA A 197 -5.17 3.33 -14.50
C ALA A 197 -6.64 3.15 -14.90
N LEU A 198 -7.49 2.62 -14.01
CA LEU A 198 -8.92 2.47 -14.25
C LEU A 198 -9.65 3.81 -14.17
N LEU A 199 -9.38 4.62 -13.16
CA LEU A 199 -10.08 5.89 -12.96
C LEU A 199 -9.89 6.86 -14.12
N TYR A 200 -8.75 6.79 -14.82
CA TYR A 200 -8.39 7.67 -15.94
C TYR A 200 -8.49 7.01 -17.33
N LEU A 201 -8.99 5.77 -17.43
CA LEU A 201 -9.02 5.01 -18.70
C LEU A 201 -9.86 5.70 -19.79
N ASP A 202 -10.98 6.31 -19.41
CA ASP A 202 -11.97 6.89 -20.33
C ASP A 202 -11.81 8.41 -20.54
N ASP A 203 -10.80 9.04 -19.94
CA ASP A 203 -10.56 10.47 -20.11
C ASP A 203 -9.90 10.75 -21.47
N ALA A 204 -10.62 10.47 -22.55
CA ALA A 204 -10.40 11.16 -23.81
C ALA A 204 -10.84 12.63 -23.65
N PRO A 205 -10.11 13.62 -24.20
CA PRO A 205 -10.70 14.93 -24.39
C PRO A 205 -11.95 14.76 -25.27
N ALA A 206 -13.05 15.39 -24.89
CA ALA A 206 -14.20 15.53 -25.79
C ALA A 206 -13.68 16.08 -27.13
N ALA A 207 -13.99 15.36 -28.21
CA ALA A 207 -13.67 15.76 -29.57
C ALA A 207 -14.37 17.08 -29.94
#